data_AF-A0A2W6V1W3-F1
#
_entry.id   AF-A0A2W6V1W3-F1
#
_cell.length_a   1.000
_cell.length_b   1.000
_cell.length_c   1.000
_cell.angle_alpha   90.00
_cell.angle_beta   90.00
_cell.angle_gamma   90.00
#
_symmetry.space_group_name_H-M   'P 1'
#
loop_
_entity.id
_entity.type
_entity.pdbx_description
1 polymer ?
#
loop_
_entity_poly.entity_id
_entity_poly.type
_entity_poly.pdbx_seq_one_letter_code
_entity_poly.pdbx_strand_id
1 'polypeptide(L)'
;MIVKPSRENFIKENFFELSFRDEKPDFEKFKTLSSAELHYLVDIYNWDDGVEVLFWIVNSTKCDKATALMIFWRACPDYYFEKTESELEVYEREINHLLKTIIESFKSNKFKRSLFSYNPQEDFEIQDDQILNWNIPVEMTKTIKGFNPIYFGRILKFLKNQYK
;
A
#
# COMPACT_ATOMS: atom_id res chain seq x y z
N MET A 1 14.04 9.59 -2.93
CA MET A 1 13.01 9.70 -3.99
C MET A 1 13.32 8.88 -5.24
N ILE A 2 14.51 8.28 -5.37
CA ILE A 2 14.85 7.40 -6.49
C ILE A 2 14.96 5.97 -5.97
N VAL A 3 14.29 5.02 -6.61
CA VAL A 3 14.53 3.59 -6.43
C VAL A 3 15.36 3.10 -7.61
N LYS A 4 16.55 2.57 -7.32
CA LYS A 4 17.47 2.05 -8.35
C LYS A 4 16.98 0.69 -8.84
N PRO A 5 17.30 0.27 -10.09
CA PRO A 5 16.87 -1.02 -10.62
C PRO A 5 17.29 -2.22 -9.75
N SER A 6 18.48 -2.18 -9.15
CA SER A 6 18.94 -3.23 -8.23
C SER A 6 18.06 -3.37 -6.99
N ARG A 7 17.49 -2.26 -6.51
CA ARG A 7 16.57 -2.26 -5.37
C ARG A 7 15.16 -2.66 -5.77
N GLU A 8 14.70 -2.27 -6.96
CA GLU A 8 13.44 -2.79 -7.52
C GLU A 8 13.48 -4.31 -7.68
N ASN A 9 14.58 -4.86 -8.19
CA ASN A 9 14.76 -6.31 -8.33
C ASN A 9 14.81 -6.99 -6.96
N PHE A 10 15.58 -6.44 -6.02
CA PHE A 10 15.62 -6.94 -4.64
C PHE A 10 14.21 -6.99 -4.02
N ILE A 11 13.38 -5.96 -4.23
CA ILE A 11 12.01 -5.95 -3.71
C ILE A 11 11.18 -7.07 -4.35
N LYS A 12 11.25 -7.21 -5.68
CA LYS A 12 10.48 -8.23 -6.41
C LYS A 12 10.86 -9.65 -6.00
N GLU A 13 12.16 -9.92 -5.90
CA GLU A 13 12.68 -11.23 -5.51
C GLU A 13 12.20 -11.64 -4.11
N ASN A 14 12.00 -10.68 -3.20
CA ASN A 14 11.79 -10.96 -1.79
C ASN A 14 10.37 -10.65 -1.26
N PHE A 15 9.52 -9.94 -2.02
CA PHE A 15 8.21 -9.47 -1.54
C PHE A 15 7.11 -9.41 -2.62
N PHE A 16 7.35 -9.92 -3.83
CA PHE A 16 6.37 -9.90 -4.92
C PHE A 16 6.15 -11.31 -5.46
N GLU A 17 4.87 -11.66 -5.63
CA GLU A 17 4.43 -12.97 -6.13
C GLU A 17 5.06 -14.13 -5.35
N LEU A 18 5.13 -13.97 -4.03
CA LEU A 18 5.66 -14.99 -3.12
C LEU A 18 4.72 -16.20 -3.03
N SER A 19 3.41 -15.96 -3.08
CA SER A 19 2.38 -17.01 -3.06
C SER A 19 2.53 -17.98 -4.23
N PHE A 20 2.93 -17.50 -5.41
CA PHE A 20 3.20 -18.35 -6.59
C PHE A 20 4.47 -19.19 -6.46
N ARG A 21 5.34 -18.88 -5.48
CA ARG A 21 6.60 -19.57 -5.22
C ARG A 21 6.58 -20.38 -3.92
N ASP A 22 5.47 -20.37 -3.19
CA ASP A 22 5.35 -20.95 -1.84
C ASP A 22 6.44 -20.43 -0.88
N GLU A 23 6.81 -19.16 -1.04
CA GLU A 23 7.80 -18.47 -0.23
C GLU A 23 7.11 -17.55 0.80
N LYS A 24 7.79 -17.31 1.93
CA LYS A 24 7.33 -16.36 2.96
C LYS A 24 8.19 -15.10 2.97
N PRO A 25 7.60 -13.94 3.26
CA PRO A 25 8.37 -12.70 3.33
C PRO A 25 9.36 -12.72 4.51
N ASP A 26 10.51 -12.09 4.32
CA ASP A 26 11.57 -12.01 5.32
C ASP A 26 11.62 -10.62 5.97
N PHE A 27 11.35 -10.57 7.28
CA PHE A 27 11.31 -9.32 8.03
C PHE A 27 12.68 -8.61 8.13
N GLU A 28 13.78 -9.36 8.17
CA GLU A 28 15.12 -8.76 8.20
C GLU A 28 15.43 -8.05 6.90
N LYS A 29 15.04 -8.64 5.76
CA LYS A 29 15.13 -7.98 4.45
C LYS A 29 14.22 -6.76 4.37
N PHE A 30 13.01 -6.84 4.93
CA PHE A 30 12.06 -5.74 4.96
C PHE A 30 12.63 -4.53 5.70
N LYS A 31 13.30 -4.74 6.84
CA LYS A 31 13.89 -3.65 7.62
C LYS A 31 14.92 -2.83 6.84
N THR A 32 15.53 -3.38 5.79
CA THR A 32 16.48 -2.65 4.92
C THR A 32 15.82 -1.63 4.01
N LEU A 33 14.50 -1.73 3.78
CA LEU A 33 13.79 -0.87 2.85
C LEU A 33 13.65 0.56 3.38
N SER A 34 13.75 1.53 2.48
CA SER A 34 13.51 2.95 2.69
C SER A 34 12.05 3.31 2.41
N SER A 35 11.61 4.52 2.80
CA SER A 35 10.23 4.97 2.57
C SER A 35 9.80 4.89 1.09
N ALA A 36 10.69 5.27 0.16
CA ALA A 36 10.39 5.21 -1.28
C ALA A 36 10.30 3.76 -1.81
N GLU A 37 11.06 2.85 -1.21
CA GLU A 37 10.99 1.42 -1.54
C GLU A 37 9.74 0.77 -0.96
N LEU A 38 9.27 1.20 0.23
CA LEU A 38 7.97 0.77 0.75
C LEU A 38 6.82 1.25 -0.15
N HIS A 39 6.89 2.50 -0.63
CA HIS A 39 5.90 3.02 -1.57
C HIS A 39 5.89 2.24 -2.90
N TYR A 40 7.08 1.93 -3.44
CA TYR A 40 7.21 1.06 -4.62
C TYR A 40 6.61 -0.32 -4.39
N LEU A 41 6.91 -0.95 -3.24
CA LEU A 41 6.42 -2.28 -2.90
C LEU A 41 4.90 -2.32 -2.86
N VAL A 42 4.24 -1.35 -2.23
CA VAL A 42 2.76 -1.25 -2.26
C VAL A 42 2.24 -1.10 -3.69
N ASP A 43 2.91 -0.30 -4.52
CA ASP A 43 2.45 -0.04 -5.87
C ASP A 43 2.52 -1.28 -6.79
N ILE A 44 3.37 -2.25 -6.47
CA ILE A 44 3.45 -3.53 -7.19
C ILE A 44 2.86 -4.70 -6.43
N TYR A 45 2.26 -4.49 -5.25
CA TYR A 45 1.97 -5.59 -4.33
C TYR A 45 1.01 -6.61 -4.95
N ASN A 46 1.33 -7.90 -4.81
CA ASN A 46 0.42 -8.97 -5.15
C ASN A 46 -0.48 -9.27 -3.93
N TRP A 47 -1.78 -8.99 -4.03
CA TRP A 47 -2.71 -9.13 -2.90
C TRP A 47 -2.88 -10.58 -2.43
N ASP A 48 -2.60 -11.57 -3.30
CA ASP A 48 -2.58 -12.99 -2.95
C ASP A 48 -1.38 -13.37 -2.05
N ASP A 49 -0.39 -12.49 -1.87
CA ASP A 49 0.73 -12.72 -0.94
C ASP A 49 0.34 -12.48 0.54
N GLY A 50 -0.94 -12.15 0.80
CA GLY A 50 -1.48 -11.89 2.14
C GLY A 50 -1.14 -10.51 2.69
N VAL A 51 -1.50 -10.23 3.94
CA VAL A 51 -1.43 -8.89 4.53
C VAL A 51 -0.23 -8.64 5.44
N GLU A 52 0.60 -9.66 5.70
CA GLU A 52 1.70 -9.59 6.67
C GLU A 52 2.67 -8.43 6.37
N VAL A 53 3.13 -8.32 5.13
CA VAL A 53 4.04 -7.25 4.71
C VAL A 53 3.36 -5.88 4.78
N LEU A 54 2.06 -5.80 4.47
CA LEU A 54 1.30 -4.55 4.55
C LEU A 54 1.20 -4.06 6.01
N PHE A 55 0.99 -4.97 6.97
CA PHE A 55 1.06 -4.63 8.40
C PHE A 55 2.45 -4.14 8.81
N TRP A 56 3.53 -4.76 8.31
CA TRP A 56 4.89 -4.26 8.56
C TRP A 56 5.08 -2.84 8.01
N ILE A 57 4.55 -2.56 6.82
CA ILE A 57 4.60 -1.23 6.20
C ILE A 57 3.85 -0.21 7.07
N VAL A 58 2.58 -0.45 7.40
CA VAL A 58 1.73 0.48 8.16
C VAL A 58 2.26 0.75 9.59
N ASN A 59 2.98 -0.20 10.17
CA ASN A 59 3.58 -0.07 11.50
C ASN A 59 5.03 0.47 11.48
N SER A 60 5.66 0.56 10.32
CA SER A 60 7.01 1.09 10.18
C SER A 60 7.04 2.60 10.42
N THR A 61 8.06 3.09 11.12
CA THR A 61 8.38 4.53 11.21
C THR A 61 8.80 5.13 9.86
N LYS A 62 9.04 4.28 8.85
CA LYS A 62 9.33 4.67 7.48
C LYS A 62 8.08 4.81 6.62
N CYS A 63 6.90 4.41 7.11
CA CYS A 63 5.65 4.53 6.38
C CYS A 63 5.32 6.00 6.10
N ASP A 64 5.08 6.31 4.84
CA ASP A 64 4.58 7.61 4.42
C ASP A 64 3.04 7.62 4.45
N LYS A 65 2.44 8.78 4.76
CA LYS A 65 0.98 8.93 4.79
C LYS A 65 0.34 8.53 3.46
N ALA A 66 0.95 8.90 2.33
CA ALA A 66 0.47 8.49 1.01
C ALA A 66 0.59 6.98 0.77
N THR A 67 1.65 6.34 1.27
CA THR A 67 1.81 4.87 1.19
C THR A 67 0.71 4.15 1.97
N ALA A 68 0.43 4.58 3.20
CA ALA A 68 -0.66 3.99 3.99
C ALA A 68 -2.02 4.21 3.32
N LEU A 69 -2.22 5.39 2.70
CA LEU A 69 -3.46 5.68 1.98
C LEU A 69 -3.64 4.79 0.75
N MET A 70 -2.56 4.54 0.01
CA MET A 70 -2.56 3.63 -1.14
C MET A 70 -2.95 2.21 -0.73
N ILE A 71 -2.41 1.70 0.40
CA ILE A 71 -2.82 0.39 0.93
C ILE A 71 -4.32 0.38 1.25
N PHE A 72 -4.81 1.41 1.93
CA PHE A 72 -6.23 1.46 2.34
C PHE A 72 -7.18 1.35 1.15
N TRP A 73 -6.99 2.17 0.11
CA TRP A 73 -7.90 2.19 -1.03
C TRP A 73 -7.74 0.97 -1.93
N ARG A 74 -6.50 0.54 -2.20
CA ARG A 74 -6.25 -0.65 -3.04
C ARG A 74 -6.64 -1.97 -2.39
N ALA A 75 -6.88 -1.97 -1.09
CA ALA A 75 -7.46 -3.10 -0.37
C ALA A 75 -9.00 -3.19 -0.52
N CYS A 76 -9.64 -2.36 -1.36
CA CYS A 76 -11.09 -2.36 -1.61
C CYS A 76 -11.93 -2.31 -0.32
N PRO A 77 -11.87 -1.20 0.44
CA PRO A 77 -12.50 -1.10 1.76
C PRO A 77 -14.02 -1.21 1.73
N ASP A 78 -14.65 -0.88 0.60
CA ASP A 78 -16.08 -1.08 0.34
C ASP A 78 -16.52 -2.52 0.60
N TYR A 79 -15.84 -3.47 0.00
CA TYR A 79 -16.14 -4.88 0.15
C TYR A 79 -16.11 -5.34 1.62
N TYR A 80 -15.12 -4.88 2.39
CA TYR A 80 -14.92 -5.33 3.77
C TYR A 80 -15.76 -4.59 4.80
N PHE A 81 -16.20 -3.36 4.51
CA PHE A 81 -17.00 -2.56 5.44
C PHE A 81 -18.50 -2.65 5.22
N GLU A 82 -18.94 -3.23 4.09
CA GLU A 82 -20.33 -3.61 3.87
C GLU A 82 -20.74 -4.92 4.58
N LYS A 83 -19.75 -5.68 5.08
CA LYS A 83 -19.95 -6.94 5.79
C LYS A 83 -19.79 -6.80 7.31
N THR A 84 -20.56 -7.58 8.04
CA THR A 84 -20.34 -7.84 9.47
C THR A 84 -19.18 -8.80 9.67
N GLU A 85 -18.60 -8.79 10.87
CA GLU A 85 -17.46 -9.68 11.17
C GLU A 85 -17.81 -11.16 10.99
N SER A 86 -19.03 -11.59 11.33
CA SER A 86 -19.49 -12.98 11.13
C SER A 86 -19.56 -13.42 9.68
N GLU A 87 -19.72 -12.49 8.73
CA GLU A 87 -19.81 -12.76 7.29
C GLU A 87 -18.44 -12.85 6.61
N LEU A 88 -17.36 -12.46 7.31
CA LEU A 88 -16.01 -12.48 6.77
C LEU A 88 -15.34 -13.84 6.95
N GLU A 89 -14.67 -14.32 5.91
CA GLU A 89 -13.72 -15.42 6.05
C GLU A 89 -12.49 -15.02 6.87
N VAL A 90 -11.70 -15.99 7.33
CA VAL A 90 -10.55 -15.72 8.21
C VAL A 90 -9.56 -14.74 7.57
N TYR A 91 -9.19 -14.93 6.30
CA TYR A 91 -8.28 -14.03 5.60
C TYR A 91 -8.90 -12.64 5.38
N GLU A 92 -10.21 -12.56 5.16
CA GLU A 92 -10.93 -11.29 4.99
C GLU A 92 -10.95 -10.49 6.29
N ARG A 93 -10.99 -11.16 7.46
CA ARG A 93 -10.87 -10.51 8.77
C ARG A 93 -9.51 -9.85 8.96
N GLU A 94 -8.44 -10.46 8.44
CA GLU A 94 -7.10 -9.87 8.52
C GLU A 94 -7.01 -8.59 7.67
N ILE A 95 -7.61 -8.59 6.48
CA ILE A 95 -7.71 -7.38 5.63
C ILE A 95 -8.58 -6.32 6.31
N ASN A 96 -9.74 -6.69 6.85
CA ASN A 96 -10.59 -5.78 7.62
C ASN A 96 -9.85 -5.17 8.82
N HIS A 97 -9.02 -5.96 9.50
CA HIS A 97 -8.18 -5.50 10.61
C HIS A 97 -7.09 -4.51 10.13
N LEU A 98 -6.46 -4.77 8.97
CA LEU A 98 -5.49 -3.87 8.36
C LEU A 98 -6.13 -2.51 8.04
N LEU A 99 -7.31 -2.51 7.43
CA LEU A 99 -8.06 -1.29 7.11
C LEU A 99 -8.39 -0.47 8.36
N LYS A 100 -8.93 -1.10 9.40
CA LYS A 100 -9.19 -0.46 10.70
C LYS A 100 -7.93 0.11 11.33
N THR A 101 -6.81 -0.61 11.25
CA THR A 101 -5.50 -0.16 11.76
C THR A 101 -5.02 1.10 11.03
N ILE A 102 -5.22 1.18 9.72
CA ILE A 102 -4.86 2.37 8.95
C ILE A 102 -5.75 3.55 9.36
N ILE A 103 -7.07 3.37 9.45
CA ILE A 103 -8.00 4.42 9.88
C ILE A 103 -7.58 5.02 11.22
N GLU A 104 -7.32 4.17 12.22
CA GLU A 104 -6.91 4.63 13.55
C GLU A 104 -5.54 5.33 13.51
N SER A 105 -4.62 4.88 12.64
CA SER A 105 -3.33 5.54 12.42
C SER A 105 -3.48 6.95 11.81
N PHE A 106 -4.48 7.17 10.94
CA PHE A 106 -4.83 8.50 10.44
C PHE A 106 -5.44 9.37 11.54
N LYS A 107 -6.45 8.86 12.27
CA LYS A 107 -7.10 9.59 13.38
C LYS A 107 -6.10 10.03 14.46
N SER A 108 -5.13 9.17 14.78
CA SER A 108 -4.11 9.46 15.79
C SER A 108 -2.94 10.30 15.27
N ASN A 109 -2.96 10.75 14.01
CA ASN A 109 -1.86 11.44 13.34
C ASN A 109 -0.52 10.68 13.47
N LYS A 110 -0.53 9.35 13.35
CA LYS A 110 0.67 8.49 13.48
C LYS A 110 1.69 8.76 12.39
N PHE A 111 1.23 8.95 11.15
CA PHE A 111 2.10 9.17 10.00
C PHE A 111 2.70 10.58 10.03
N LYS A 112 3.96 10.67 10.49
CA LYS A 112 4.69 11.95 10.56
C LYS A 112 5.30 12.39 9.23
N ARG A 113 5.32 11.51 8.22
CA ARG A 113 5.88 11.76 6.88
C ARG A 113 4.76 11.83 5.86
N SER A 114 4.86 12.79 4.95
CA SER A 114 3.95 13.00 3.82
C SER A 114 4.76 13.51 2.63
N LEU A 115 5.72 12.68 2.19
CA LEU A 115 6.64 12.99 1.11
C LEU A 115 6.10 12.59 -0.25
N PHE A 116 5.26 11.57 -0.33
CA PHE A 116 4.77 11.03 -1.60
C PHE A 116 3.37 11.51 -1.92
N SER A 117 3.05 11.49 -3.21
CA SER A 117 1.68 11.73 -3.67
C SER A 117 0.91 10.44 -3.80
N TYR A 118 -0.38 10.50 -3.48
CA TYR A 118 -1.34 9.47 -3.85
C TYR A 118 -2.72 10.11 -4.01
N ASN A 119 -3.41 9.77 -5.09
CA ASN A 119 -4.73 10.28 -5.43
C ASN A 119 -5.71 9.09 -5.49
N PRO A 120 -6.52 8.84 -4.45
CA PRO A 120 -7.38 7.66 -4.45
C PRO A 120 -8.47 7.72 -5.54
N GLN A 121 -8.85 8.92 -5.99
CA GLN A 121 -9.78 9.13 -7.10
C GLN A 121 -9.27 8.70 -8.47
N GLU A 122 -7.96 8.46 -8.63
CA GLU A 122 -7.42 7.90 -9.88
C GLU A 122 -7.62 6.38 -9.96
N ASP A 123 -7.69 5.71 -8.80
CA ASP A 123 -7.86 4.26 -8.71
C ASP A 123 -9.33 3.87 -8.45
N PHE A 124 -10.11 4.70 -7.75
CA PHE A 124 -11.46 4.36 -7.26
C PHE A 124 -12.45 5.52 -7.34
N GLU A 125 -13.72 5.20 -7.57
CA GLU A 125 -14.82 6.14 -7.34
C GLU A 125 -15.14 6.20 -5.84
N ILE A 126 -15.14 7.39 -5.26
CA ILE A 126 -15.38 7.59 -3.83
C ILE A 126 -16.74 8.28 -3.65
N GLN A 127 -17.64 7.67 -2.89
CA GLN A 127 -18.98 8.21 -2.62
C GLN A 127 -19.07 8.78 -1.20
N ASP A 128 -19.77 9.90 -1.03
CA ASP A 128 -19.81 10.64 0.25
C ASP A 128 -20.50 9.85 1.39
N ASP A 129 -21.46 9.00 1.06
CA ASP A 129 -22.18 8.14 1.99
C ASP A 129 -21.30 7.02 2.56
N GLN A 130 -20.42 6.43 1.73
CA GLN A 130 -19.41 5.46 2.16
C GLN A 130 -18.47 6.07 3.22
N ILE A 131 -18.03 7.31 3.01
CA ILE A 131 -17.15 8.04 3.96
C ILE A 131 -17.80 8.14 5.33
N LEU A 132 -19.08 8.53 5.36
CA LEU A 132 -19.83 8.73 6.59
C LEU A 132 -20.05 7.40 7.33
N ASN A 133 -20.44 6.34 6.60
CA ASN A 133 -20.77 5.05 7.18
C ASN A 133 -19.55 4.34 7.76
N TRP A 134 -18.37 4.47 7.14
CA TRP A 134 -17.15 3.80 7.60
C TRP A 134 -16.38 4.59 8.66
N ASN A 135 -16.83 5.81 8.99
CA ASN A 135 -16.18 6.70 9.96
C ASN A 135 -14.68 6.91 9.66
N ILE A 136 -14.35 7.06 8.37
CA ILE A 136 -12.99 7.37 7.92
C ILE A 136 -12.76 8.88 7.97
N PRO A 137 -11.56 9.35 8.36
CA PRO A 137 -11.20 10.76 8.26
C PRO A 137 -11.38 11.28 6.83
N VAL A 138 -12.03 12.44 6.67
CA VAL A 138 -12.25 13.11 5.36
C VAL A 138 -10.93 13.36 4.60
N GLU A 139 -9.80 13.46 5.30
CA GLU A 139 -8.50 13.57 4.62
C GLU A 139 -8.07 12.31 3.87
N MET A 140 -8.58 11.13 4.23
CA MET A 140 -8.31 9.87 3.51
C MET A 140 -9.01 9.83 2.14
N THR A 141 -9.96 10.72 1.88
CA THR A 141 -10.64 10.77 0.57
C THR A 141 -10.05 11.85 -0.32
N LYS A 142 -8.98 12.53 0.12
CA LYS A 142 -8.35 13.61 -0.65
C LYS A 142 -7.00 13.16 -1.15
N THR A 143 -6.59 13.75 -2.27
CA THR A 143 -5.22 13.62 -2.76
C THR A 143 -4.23 14.07 -1.69
N ILE A 144 -3.32 13.17 -1.31
CA ILE A 144 -2.13 13.57 -0.57
C ILE A 144 -1.14 14.12 -1.59
N LYS A 145 -0.76 15.39 -1.42
CA LYS A 145 0.22 16.05 -2.28
C LYS A 145 1.63 15.66 -1.84
N GLY A 146 2.49 15.41 -2.82
CA GLY A 146 3.89 15.05 -2.60
C GLY A 146 4.59 14.77 -3.93
N PHE A 147 5.67 13.99 -3.86
CA PHE A 147 6.44 13.60 -5.03
C PHE A 147 6.11 12.17 -5.43
N ASN A 148 5.95 11.92 -6.73
CA ASN A 148 5.97 10.56 -7.27
C ASN A 148 7.42 10.05 -7.25
N PRO A 149 7.74 8.96 -6.54
CA PRO A 149 9.09 8.41 -6.58
C PRO A 149 9.47 7.95 -7.99
N ILE A 150 10.73 8.12 -8.36
CA ILE A 150 11.25 7.71 -9.66
C ILE A 150 11.73 6.26 -9.57
N TYR A 151 11.08 5.38 -10.33
CA TYR A 151 11.44 3.96 -10.46
C TYR A 151 12.21 3.75 -11.79
N PHE A 152 13.55 3.76 -11.72
CA PHE A 152 14.39 3.72 -12.93
C PHE A 152 14.19 2.45 -13.76
N GLY A 153 13.89 1.31 -13.13
CA GLY A 153 13.62 0.06 -13.82
C GLY A 153 12.40 0.16 -14.75
N ARG A 154 11.32 0.81 -14.28
CA ARG A 154 10.12 1.06 -15.09
C ARG A 154 10.40 1.98 -16.28
N ILE A 155 11.15 3.07 -16.07
CA ILE A 155 11.51 4.00 -17.14
C ILE A 155 12.35 3.29 -18.21
N LEU A 156 13.36 2.51 -17.81
CA LEU A 156 14.20 1.77 -18.76
C LEU A 156 13.39 0.73 -19.54
N LYS A 157 12.43 0.05 -18.92
CA LYS A 157 11.54 -0.91 -19.62
C LYS A 157 10.64 -0.20 -20.63
N PHE A 158 10.06 0.94 -20.26
CA PHE A 158 9.25 1.75 -21.16
C PHE A 158 10.04 2.21 -22.38
N LEU A 159 11.24 2.78 -22.18
CA LEU A 159 12.11 3.22 -23.27
C LEU A 159 12.49 2.05 -24.19
N LYS A 160 12.90 0.90 -23.64
CA LYS A 160 13.23 -0.28 -24.46
C LYS A 160 12.06 -0.80 -25.29
N ASN A 161 10.82 -0.62 -24.84
CA ASN A 161 9.63 -1.04 -25.58
C ASN A 161 9.24 -0.07 -26.70
N GLN A 162 9.66 1.20 -26.67
CA GLN A 162 9.39 2.17 -27.73
C GLN A 162 10.35 2.06 -28.93
N TYR A 163 11.48 1.35 -28.77
CA TYR A 163 12.49 1.16 -29.82
C TYR A 163 12.59 -0.30 -30.29
N LYS A 164 11.50 -1.08 -30.15
CA LYS A 164 11.31 -2.41 -30.73
C LYS A 164 10.15 -2.38 -31.71
#